data_AF-A0A0E9Y361-F1
#
_entry.id   AF-A0A0E9Y361-F1
#
_cell.length_a   1.000
_cell.length_b   1.000
_cell.length_c   1.000
_cell.angle_alpha   90.00
_cell.angle_beta   90.00
_cell.angle_gamma   90.00
#
_symmetry.space_group_name_H-M   'P 1'
#
loop_
_entity.id
_entity.type
_entity.pdbx_description
1 polymer ?
#
loop_
_entity_poly.entity_id
_entity_poly.type
_entity_poly.pdbx_seq_one_letter_code
_entity_poly.pdbx_strand_id
1 'polypeptide(L)'
;RSINEWVKHHTDGKIEQLLSEPLSSDARFVLLNAIYFKGLWNTPFHSASTFKASFFNAGTERVEVDMMHGQITAGYARDDETNSD
;
A
#
# COMPACT_ATOMS: atom_id res chain seq x y z
N ARG A 1 23.43 14.29 8.87
CA ARG A 1 22.00 14.06 8.59
C ARG A 1 21.94 13.04 7.47
N SER A 2 21.44 11.83 7.75
CA SER A 2 21.54 10.67 6.85
C SER A 2 20.42 10.64 5.80
N ILE A 3 20.59 9.87 4.71
CA ILE A 3 19.54 9.65 3.69
C ILE A 3 18.26 9.10 4.32
N ASN A 4 18.38 8.17 5.28
CA ASN A 4 17.23 7.59 5.97
C ASN A 4 16.46 8.60 6.82
N GLU A 5 17.14 9.54 7.50
CA GLU A 5 16.46 10.62 8.22
C GLU A 5 15.64 11.51 7.28
N TRP A 6 16.20 11.82 6.10
CA TRP A 6 15.48 12.59 5.08
C TRP A 6 14.24 11.84 4.58
N VAL A 7 14.38 10.55 4.24
CA VAL A 7 13.26 9.72 3.77
C VAL A 7 12.19 9.59 4.85
N LYS A 8 12.58 9.28 6.09
CA LYS A 8 11.65 9.16 7.22
C LYS A 8 10.85 10.44 7.42
N HIS A 9 11.49 11.60 7.34
CA HIS A 9 10.81 12.88 7.48
C HIS A 9 9.81 13.14 6.35
N HIS A 10 10.21 12.91 5.09
CA HIS A 10 9.37 13.20 3.91
C HIS A 10 8.26 12.16 3.67
N THR A 11 8.29 11.05 4.40
CA THR A 11 7.28 10.00 4.32
C THR A 11 6.43 9.91 5.59
N ASP A 12 6.43 10.95 6.44
CA ASP A 12 5.70 10.96 7.71
C ASP A 12 5.98 9.71 8.58
N GLY A 13 7.25 9.29 8.58
CA GLY A 13 7.71 8.11 9.29
C GLY A 13 7.30 6.77 8.67
N LYS A 14 6.62 6.74 7.51
CA LYS A 14 6.13 5.50 6.89
C LYS A 14 7.21 4.70 6.19
N ILE A 15 8.28 5.36 5.75
CA ILE A 15 9.50 4.71 5.28
C ILE A 15 10.62 5.10 6.24
N GLU A 16 10.85 4.27 7.25
CA GLU A 16 11.83 4.55 8.29
C GLU A 16 13.27 4.41 7.81
N GLN A 17 13.51 3.43 6.94
CA GLN A 17 14.83 3.11 6.44
C GLN A 17 14.75 2.70 4.97
N LEU A 18 15.36 3.51 4.10
CA LEU A 18 15.50 3.20 2.67
C LEU A 18 16.79 2.43 2.40
N LEU A 19 17.89 2.81 3.08
CA LEU A 19 19.18 2.14 2.99
C LEU A 19 19.41 1.32 4.25
N SER A 20 19.47 -0.01 4.12
CA SER A 20 19.80 -0.92 5.22
C SER A 20 21.27 -0.82 5.66
N GLU A 21 22.15 -0.60 4.70
CA GLU A 21 23.60 -0.48 4.87
C GLU A 21 24.10 0.92 4.45
N PRO A 22 25.26 1.38 4.96
CA PRO A 22 25.90 2.59 4.46
C PRO A 22 26.20 2.50 2.97
N LEU A 23 26.20 3.65 2.29
CA LEU A 23 26.71 3.72 0.93
C LEU A 23 28.20 3.36 0.91
N SER A 24 28.63 2.65 -0.13
CA SER A 24 30.05 2.40 -0.38
C SER A 24 30.84 3.71 -0.40
N SER A 25 32.08 3.68 0.12
CA SER A 25 32.99 4.83 0.10
C SER A 25 33.29 5.36 -1.31
N ASP A 26 33.11 4.51 -2.33
CA ASP A 26 33.35 4.87 -3.73
C ASP A 26 32.08 5.40 -4.45
N ALA A 27 30.94 5.45 -3.76
CA ALA A 27 29.68 5.94 -4.33
C ALA A 27 29.81 7.44 -4.67
N ARG A 28 29.68 7.76 -5.97
CA ARG A 28 29.79 9.15 -6.47
C ARG A 28 28.44 9.84 -6.63
N PHE A 29 27.36 9.07 -6.77
CA PHE A 29 26.02 9.58 -6.99
C PHE A 29 24.97 8.57 -6.52
N VAL A 30 23.85 9.07 -5.98
CA VAL A 30 22.67 8.28 -5.62
C VAL A 30 21.43 9.03 -6.07
N LEU A 31 20.60 8.38 -6.88
CA LEU A 31 19.25 8.82 -7.16
C LEU A 31 18.28 8.03 -6.27
N LEU A 32 17.43 8.73 -5.54
CA LEU A 32 16.45 8.13 -4.64
C LEU A 32 15.05 8.66 -4.94
N ASN A 33 14.06 7.79 -4.77
CA ASN A 33 12.64 8.14 -4.83
C ASN A 33 11.91 7.43 -3.69
N ALA A 34 11.09 8.17 -2.96
CA ALA A 34 10.25 7.67 -1.89
C ALA A 34 8.90 8.36 -1.98
N ILE A 35 7.82 7.58 -2.05
CA ILE A 35 6.46 8.09 -2.25
C ILE A 35 5.57 7.49 -1.17
N TYR A 36 4.84 8.35 -0.47
CA TYR A 36 3.79 7.98 0.48
C TYR A 36 2.46 8.58 0.03
N PHE A 37 1.42 7.74 -0.03
CA PHE A 37 0.07 8.15 -0.39
C PHE A 37 -0.93 7.78 0.69
N LYS A 38 -1.76 8.76 1.08
CA LYS A 38 -2.91 8.58 1.96
C LYS A 38 -4.07 9.42 1.44
N GLY A 39 -4.96 8.78 0.69
CA GLY A 39 -6.20 9.38 0.22
C GLY A 39 -7.37 9.00 1.12
N LEU A 40 -8.33 9.92 1.28
CA LEU A 40 -9.64 9.59 1.80
C LEU A 40 -10.53 9.17 0.63
N TRP A 41 -11.31 8.11 0.81
CA TRP A 41 -12.40 7.80 -0.10
C TRP A 41 -13.45 8.91 -0.02
N ASN A 42 -14.01 9.30 -1.17
CA ASN A 42 -15.13 10.24 -1.20
C ASN A 42 -16.36 9.67 -0.45
N THR A 43 -16.59 8.37 -0.58
CA THR A 43 -17.58 7.63 0.22
C THR A 43 -16.82 6.67 1.15
N PRO A 44 -16.68 6.99 2.45
CA PRO A 44 -15.94 6.16 3.39
C PRO A 44 -16.73 4.90 3.78
N PHE A 45 -16.01 3.82 4.10
CA PHE A 45 -16.60 2.63 4.71
C PHE A 45 -16.92 2.88 6.19
N HIS A 46 -18.04 2.34 6.67
CA HIS A 46 -18.36 2.34 8.10
C HIS A 46 -17.49 1.32 8.82
N SER A 47 -16.72 1.74 9.82
CA SER A 47 -15.81 0.84 10.57
C SER A 47 -16.53 -0.31 11.26
N ALA A 48 -17.77 -0.10 11.71
CA ALA A 48 -18.61 -1.14 12.29
C ALA A 48 -19.04 -2.22 11.28
N SER A 49 -18.89 -1.95 9.98
CA SER A 49 -19.13 -2.89 8.89
C SER A 49 -17.86 -3.60 8.43
N THR A 50 -16.74 -3.42 9.12
CA THR A 50 -15.51 -4.19 8.90
C THR A 50 -15.54 -5.45 9.78
N PHE A 51 -15.33 -6.62 9.17
CA PHE A 51 -15.35 -7.90 9.87
C PHE A 51 -14.30 -8.88 9.33
N LYS A 52 -13.95 -9.88 10.13
CA LYS A 52 -13.04 -10.95 9.69
C LYS A 52 -13.69 -11.79 8.61
N ALA A 53 -13.02 -11.90 7.46
CA ALA A 53 -13.46 -12.73 6.35
C ALA A 53 -12.25 -13.39 5.68
N SER A 54 -12.55 -14.45 4.94
CA SER A 54 -11.53 -15.24 4.28
C SER A 54 -11.14 -14.66 2.93
N PHE A 55 -9.83 -14.52 2.72
CA PHE A 55 -9.21 -14.14 1.46
C PHE A 55 -8.33 -15.29 0.98
N PHE A 56 -8.29 -15.52 -0.33
CA PHE A 56 -7.55 -16.63 -0.94
C PHE A 56 -6.35 -16.09 -1.73
N ASN A 57 -5.16 -16.12 -1.15
CA ASN A 57 -3.91 -15.74 -1.82
C ASN A 57 -3.66 -16.69 -2.99
N ALA A 58 -3.48 -16.12 -4.18
CA ALA A 58 -3.33 -16.88 -5.43
C ALA A 58 -4.44 -17.94 -5.64
N GLY A 59 -5.64 -17.71 -5.06
CA GLY A 59 -6.79 -18.62 -5.14
C GLY A 59 -6.68 -19.91 -4.31
N THR A 60 -5.62 -20.11 -3.53
CA THR A 60 -5.37 -21.40 -2.87
C THR A 60 -5.14 -21.28 -1.36
N GLU A 61 -4.32 -20.34 -0.92
CA GLU A 61 -4.01 -20.18 0.50
C GLU A 61 -5.04 -19.26 1.16
N ARG A 62 -5.83 -19.84 2.08
CA ARG A 62 -6.81 -19.08 2.85
C ARG A 62 -6.15 -18.33 4.01
N VAL A 63 -6.37 -17.03 4.07
CA VAL A 63 -5.99 -16.16 5.19
C VAL A 63 -7.21 -15.36 5.68
N GLU A 64 -7.25 -15.03 6.96
CA GLU A 64 -8.29 -14.18 7.53
C GLU A 64 -7.85 -12.71 7.50
N VAL A 65 -8.69 -11.84 6.93
CA VAL A 65 -8.43 -10.39 6.80
C VAL A 65 -9.57 -9.57 7.38
N ASP A 66 -9.30 -8.33 7.76
CA ASP A 66 -10.34 -7.35 8.08
C ASP A 66 -10.97 -6.83 6.78
N MET A 67 -12.09 -7.42 6.37
CA MET A 67 -12.79 -7.08 5.14
C MET A 67 -13.73 -5.89 5.38
N MET A 68 -13.54 -4.81 4.62
CA MET A 68 -14.46 -3.67 4.63
C MET A 68 -15.72 -4.00 3.82
N HIS A 69 -16.86 -3.46 4.24
CA HIS A 69 -18.14 -3.64 3.54
C HIS A 69 -18.92 -2.32 3.43
N GLY A 70 -19.55 -2.11 2.28
CA GLY A 70 -20.40 -0.94 2.01
C GLY A 70 -21.03 -1.04 0.63
N GLN A 71 -22.13 -0.30 0.43
CA GLN A 71 -22.79 -0.16 -0.87
C GLN A 71 -22.46 1.22 -1.44
N ILE A 72 -21.91 1.24 -2.66
CA ILE A 72 -21.55 2.48 -3.36
C ILE A 72 -22.05 2.42 -4.81
N THR A 73 -22.32 3.59 -5.40
CA THR A 73 -22.43 3.73 -6.85
C THR A 73 -21.05 4.12 -7.38
N ALA A 74 -20.44 3.25 -8.19
CA ALA A 74 -19.12 3.46 -8.78
C ALA A 74 -19.11 2.94 -10.23
N GLY A 75 -18.19 3.44 -11.04
CA GLY A 75 -17.88 2.83 -12.33
C GLY A 75 -17.36 1.41 -12.10
N TYR A 76 -17.91 0.45 -12.82
CA TYR A 76 -17.58 -0.96 -12.77
C TYR A 76 -17.58 -1.50 -14.20
N ALA A 77 -16.63 -2.37 -14.54
CA ALA A 77 -16.52 -2.94 -15.88
C ALA A 77 -15.91 -4.33 -15.79
N ARG A 78 -16.60 -5.30 -16.39
CA ARG A 78 -16.16 -6.68 -16.54
C ARG A 78 -15.48 -6.87 -17.89
N ASP A 79 -14.37 -7.60 -17.89
CA ASP A 79 -13.62 -8.01 -19.06
C ASP A 79 -13.68 -9.53 -19.23
N ASP A 80 -14.46 -9.98 -20.21
CA ASP A 80 -14.64 -11.39 -20.52
C ASP A 80 -13.40 -12.02 -21.20
N GLU A 81 -12.52 -11.24 -21.83
CA GLU A 81 -11.32 -11.78 -22.48
C GLU A 81 -10.29 -12.28 -21.45
N THR A 82 -10.19 -11.56 -20.33
CA THR A 82 -9.28 -11.91 -19.23
C THR A 82 -9.98 -12.63 -18.06
N ASN A 83 -11.30 -12.83 -18.14
CA ASN A 83 -12.13 -13.35 -17.06
C ASN A 83 -11.95 -12.55 -15.76
N SER A 84 -11.93 -11.23 -15.89
CA SER A 84 -11.79 -10.28 -14.78
C SER A 84 -13.08 -9.47 -14.63
N ASP A 85 -13.55 -9.35 -13.39
CA ASP A 85 -14.67 -8.48 -13.02
C ASP A 85 -14.23 -7.02 -12.85
#